data_AF-A0A848Y0S7-F1
#
_entry.id   AF-A0A848Y0S7-F1
#
_cell.length_a   1.000
_cell.length_b   1.000
_cell.length_c   1.000
_cell.angle_alpha   90.00
_cell.angle_beta   90.00
_cell.angle_gamma   90.00
#
_symmetry.space_group_name_H-M   'P 1'
#
loop_
_entity.id
_entity.type
_entity.pdbx_description
1 polymer ?
#
loop_
_entity_poly.entity_id
_entity_poly.type
_entity_poly.pdbx_seq_one_letter_code
_entity_poly.pdbx_strand_id
1 'polypeptide(L)'
;PTCYLLNGRRIAFQYGTDEPPVMLAEPQLRYRATDLTELAPEDESARFDVTTEVVSALRDELELHWLFETAKEARQPARPLVALADGTLIRWMLRGMKNRALEDRLVDRYIAELERFRAEGLPVASYISRPGNAEVVNLLRFHLGEDEDQPTDDTLRGLLDRHLFEAVLPVGARSALFASGSRILEHYGPHHHILYFYVRLPHEVARVELPRWVAEQAGWVDLLHGVVLDEVEKGDGYPMILSEAHERAVVRAQEKELFYRILERQMHHAGIAAPSLSAKSASKRAPRI
;
A
#
# COMPACT_ATOMS: atom_id res chain seq x y z
N PRO A 1 -21.22 -6.41 -2.62
CA PRO A 1 -20.70 -7.81 -2.66
C PRO A 1 -21.04 -8.53 -1.35
N THR A 2 -21.61 -9.74 -1.39
CA THR A 2 -22.10 -10.47 -0.19
C THR A 2 -20.96 -11.15 0.61
N CYS A 3 -19.73 -11.12 0.09
CA CYS A 3 -18.50 -11.51 0.77
C CYS A 3 -17.29 -10.94 -0.01
N TYR A 4 -16.13 -10.86 0.63
CA TYR A 4 -14.85 -10.57 -0.03
C TYR A 4 -13.72 -11.38 0.61
N LEU A 5 -12.70 -11.70 -0.18
CA LEU A 5 -11.51 -12.43 0.24
C LEU A 5 -10.35 -11.43 0.28
N LEU A 6 -9.71 -11.30 1.43
CA LEU A 6 -8.44 -10.59 1.56
C LEU A 6 -7.34 -11.64 1.62
N ASN A 7 -6.40 -11.60 0.67
CA ASN A 7 -5.27 -12.51 0.63
C ASN A 7 -4.00 -11.73 0.98
N GLY A 8 -3.53 -11.86 2.22
CA GLY A 8 -2.27 -11.26 2.65
C GLY A 8 -1.14 -12.26 2.45
N ARG A 9 -0.02 -11.82 1.88
CA ARG A 9 1.21 -12.62 1.79
C ARG A 9 2.33 -11.94 2.56
N ARG A 10 3.19 -12.77 3.15
CA ARG A 10 4.32 -12.35 3.99
C ARG A 10 5.59 -12.96 3.46
N ILE A 11 6.58 -12.12 3.19
CA ILE A 11 7.91 -12.54 2.78
C ILE A 11 8.93 -11.85 3.67
N ALA A 12 9.89 -12.62 4.18
CA ALA A 12 11.05 -12.10 4.87
C ALA A 12 12.26 -12.99 4.65
N PHE A 13 13.44 -12.38 4.56
CA PHE A 13 14.70 -13.10 4.47
C PHE A 13 15.82 -12.29 5.13
N GLN A 14 16.90 -12.99 5.47
CA GLN A 14 18.05 -12.42 6.17
C GLN A 14 19.18 -12.20 5.17
N TYR A 15 19.71 -10.98 5.14
CA TYR A 15 20.81 -10.65 4.25
C TYR A 15 22.12 -11.32 4.70
N GLY A 16 22.85 -11.88 3.73
CA GLY A 16 24.18 -12.46 3.96
C GLY A 16 24.16 -13.77 4.75
N THR A 17 23.02 -14.47 4.79
CA THR A 17 22.89 -15.78 5.44
C THR A 17 22.26 -16.81 4.49
N ASP A 18 22.41 -18.09 4.83
CA ASP A 18 21.74 -19.21 4.15
C ASP A 18 20.42 -19.62 4.85
N GLU A 19 19.89 -18.75 5.71
CA GLU A 19 18.62 -19.01 6.41
C GLU A 19 17.47 -19.02 5.40
N PRO A 20 16.56 -20.01 5.46
CA PRO A 20 15.49 -20.11 4.48
C PRO A 20 14.54 -18.90 4.58
N PRO A 21 14.11 -18.33 3.45
CA PRO A 21 13.16 -17.24 3.46
C PRO A 21 11.82 -17.68 4.03
N VAL A 22 11.21 -16.83 4.86
CA VAL A 22 9.81 -16.96 5.26
C VAL A 22 8.95 -16.57 4.07
N MET A 23 8.06 -17.46 3.65
CA MET A 23 7.11 -17.22 2.55
C MET A 23 5.76 -17.82 2.94
N LEU A 24 4.84 -16.98 3.40
CA LEU A 24 3.52 -17.38 3.89
C LEU A 24 2.40 -16.67 3.12
N ALA A 25 1.26 -17.33 2.97
CA ALA A 25 0.04 -16.76 2.40
C ALA A 25 -1.13 -17.10 3.32
N GLU A 26 -1.79 -16.07 3.87
CA GLU A 26 -2.91 -16.23 4.79
C GLU A 26 -4.18 -15.60 4.22
N PRO A 27 -5.06 -16.42 3.60
CA PRO A 27 -6.35 -15.95 3.12
C PRO A 27 -7.32 -15.72 4.28
N GLN A 28 -7.86 -14.51 4.39
CA GLN A 28 -8.96 -14.18 5.29
C GLN A 28 -10.25 -13.98 4.50
N LEU A 29 -11.20 -14.90 4.71
CA LEU A 29 -12.57 -14.76 4.19
C LEU A 29 -13.39 -13.88 5.15
N ARG A 30 -13.92 -12.77 4.64
CA ARG A 30 -14.88 -11.91 5.36
C ARG A 30 -16.25 -12.03 4.69
N TYR A 31 -17.28 -12.32 5.50
CA TYR A 31 -18.57 -12.78 4.98
C TYR A 31 -19.78 -12.03 5.54
N ARG A 32 -19.67 -11.19 6.58
CA ARG A 32 -20.86 -10.56 7.16
C ARG A 32 -20.91 -9.05 6.99
N ALA A 33 -22.09 -8.55 6.64
CA ALA A 33 -22.41 -7.12 6.75
C ALA A 33 -22.24 -6.59 8.19
N THR A 34 -22.32 -7.48 9.20
CA THR A 34 -22.03 -7.16 10.61
C THR A 34 -20.56 -6.84 10.87
N ASP A 35 -19.62 -7.35 10.06
CA ASP A 35 -18.19 -7.06 10.21
C ASP A 35 -17.92 -5.56 10.00
N LEU A 36 -18.73 -4.87 9.18
CA LEU A 36 -18.68 -3.42 8.99
C LEU A 36 -19.45 -2.66 10.07
N THR A 37 -20.55 -3.22 10.61
CA THR A 37 -21.29 -2.60 11.72
C THR A 37 -20.43 -2.57 12.99
N GLU A 38 -19.56 -3.57 13.19
CA GLU A 38 -18.52 -3.57 14.23
C GLU A 38 -17.46 -2.48 14.02
N LEU A 39 -17.29 -1.96 12.78
CA LEU A 39 -16.45 -0.80 12.48
C LEU A 39 -17.10 0.53 12.85
N ALA A 40 -18.32 0.59 13.37
CA ALA A 40 -18.84 1.83 13.94
C ALA A 40 -20.04 1.49 14.84
N PRO A 41 -19.78 0.92 16.02
CA PRO A 41 -20.82 0.48 16.94
C PRO A 41 -21.63 1.66 17.49
N GLU A 42 -21.11 2.89 17.37
CA GLU A 42 -21.80 4.12 17.80
C GLU A 42 -22.86 4.60 16.80
N ASP A 43 -22.90 4.03 15.59
CA ASP A 43 -23.94 4.30 14.58
C ASP A 43 -24.78 3.04 14.34
N GLU A 44 -25.63 2.70 15.32
CA GLU A 44 -26.53 1.53 15.29
C GLU A 44 -27.48 1.53 14.06
N SER A 45 -27.64 2.68 13.40
CA SER A 45 -28.50 2.85 12.22
C SER A 45 -27.78 2.59 10.90
N ALA A 46 -26.43 2.57 10.91
CA ALA A 46 -25.64 2.47 9.70
C ALA A 46 -25.53 1.04 9.20
N ARG A 47 -26.32 0.73 8.17
CA ARG A 47 -25.98 -0.34 7.22
C ARG A 47 -24.91 0.21 6.28
N PHE A 48 -23.66 -0.15 6.53
CA PHE A 48 -22.56 0.23 5.65
C PHE A 48 -22.61 -0.59 4.36
N ASP A 49 -22.67 0.10 3.23
CA ASP A 49 -22.43 -0.55 1.95
C ASP A 49 -20.96 -0.93 1.84
N VAL A 50 -20.69 -2.19 1.48
CA VAL A 50 -19.33 -2.64 1.13
C VAL A 50 -18.96 -2.01 -0.21
N THR A 51 -18.32 -0.84 -0.17
CA THR A 51 -17.78 -0.17 -1.36
C THR A 51 -16.37 -0.67 -1.68
N THR A 52 -15.90 -0.39 -2.90
CA THR A 52 -14.53 -0.76 -3.32
C THR A 52 -13.47 -0.06 -2.47
N GLU A 53 -13.73 1.19 -2.08
CA GLU A 53 -12.85 2.02 -1.25
C GLU A 53 -12.70 1.43 0.15
N VAL A 54 -13.80 0.99 0.76
CA VAL A 54 -13.78 0.32 2.07
C VAL A 54 -13.01 -0.99 2.01
N VAL A 55 -13.23 -1.81 0.98
CA VAL A 55 -12.51 -3.08 0.82
C VAL A 55 -11.01 -2.83 0.59
N SER A 56 -10.64 -1.80 -0.19
CA SER A 56 -9.24 -1.43 -0.39
C SER A 56 -8.61 -1.00 0.94
N ALA A 57 -9.29 -0.16 1.73
CA ALA A 57 -8.78 0.29 3.02
C ALA A 57 -8.55 -0.86 4.01
N LEU A 58 -9.50 -1.80 4.09
CA LEU A 58 -9.37 -2.98 4.93
C LEU A 58 -8.26 -3.91 4.45
N ARG A 59 -8.03 -3.99 3.13
CA ARG A 59 -6.88 -4.71 2.58
C ARG A 59 -5.57 -4.04 2.97
N ASP A 60 -5.47 -2.73 2.77
CA ASP A 60 -4.25 -1.97 3.04
C ASP A 60 -3.90 -2.00 4.55
N GLU A 61 -4.91 -1.98 5.44
CA GLU A 61 -4.75 -2.22 6.88
C GLU A 61 -4.21 -3.64 7.15
N LEU A 62 -4.81 -4.66 6.54
CA LEU A 62 -4.41 -6.05 6.75
C LEU A 62 -2.99 -6.33 6.22
N GLU A 63 -2.63 -5.73 5.08
CA GLU A 63 -1.28 -5.82 4.52
C GLU A 63 -0.25 -5.20 5.46
N LEU A 64 -0.56 -4.02 6.02
CA LEU A 64 0.32 -3.36 6.98
C LEU A 64 0.44 -4.15 8.30
N HIS A 65 -0.67 -4.70 8.79
CA HIS A 65 -0.70 -5.59 9.95
C HIS A 65 0.22 -6.80 9.75
N TRP A 66 0.11 -7.48 8.60
CA TRP A 66 0.93 -8.63 8.30
C TRP A 66 2.40 -8.29 8.05
N LEU A 67 2.68 -7.13 7.46
CA LEU A 67 4.04 -6.63 7.35
C LEU A 67 4.65 -6.42 8.75
N PHE A 68 3.88 -5.90 9.70
CA PHE A 68 4.33 -5.73 11.08
C PHE A 68 4.64 -7.07 11.75
N GLU A 69 3.71 -8.03 11.72
CA GLU A 69 3.93 -9.35 12.34
C GLU A 69 5.16 -10.03 11.73
N THR A 70 5.29 -9.99 10.41
CA THR A 70 6.47 -10.55 9.71
C THR A 70 7.76 -9.89 10.18
N ALA A 71 7.79 -8.56 10.24
CA ALA A 71 8.97 -7.82 10.65
C ALA A 71 9.35 -8.14 12.10
N LYS A 72 8.35 -8.29 12.99
CA LYS A 72 8.55 -8.65 14.38
C LYS A 72 9.10 -10.07 14.53
N GLU A 73 8.54 -11.04 13.80
CA GLU A 73 8.99 -12.44 13.80
C GLU A 73 10.37 -12.62 13.17
N ALA A 74 10.65 -11.90 12.08
CA ALA A 74 11.93 -11.97 11.37
C ALA A 74 13.06 -11.19 12.07
N ARG A 75 12.75 -10.43 13.13
CA ARG A 75 13.74 -9.64 13.85
C ARG A 75 14.81 -10.54 14.47
N GLN A 76 16.06 -10.26 14.15
CA GLN A 76 17.22 -10.92 14.75
C GLN A 76 18.11 -9.92 15.50
N PRO A 77 18.66 -10.27 16.67
CA PRO A 77 19.59 -9.39 17.39
C PRO A 77 20.77 -8.97 16.50
N ALA A 78 21.12 -7.68 16.57
CA ALA A 78 22.23 -7.06 15.84
C ALA A 78 22.15 -7.11 14.29
N ARG A 79 21.01 -7.52 13.71
CA ARG A 79 20.78 -7.45 12.26
C ARG A 79 19.81 -6.32 11.95
N PRO A 80 20.19 -5.33 11.13
CA PRO A 80 19.25 -4.33 10.63
C PRO A 80 18.12 -5.02 9.87
N LEU A 81 16.91 -4.48 10.01
CA LEU A 81 15.72 -4.95 9.33
C LEU A 81 15.04 -3.75 8.69
N VAL A 82 14.40 -3.95 7.55
CA VAL A 82 13.52 -2.97 6.90
C VAL A 82 12.21 -3.67 6.57
N ALA A 83 11.09 -3.08 7.00
CA ALA A 83 9.77 -3.46 6.52
C ALA A 83 9.41 -2.61 5.30
N LEU A 84 9.14 -3.26 4.17
CA LEU A 84 8.86 -2.59 2.90
C LEU A 84 7.45 -2.94 2.41
N ALA A 85 6.63 -1.92 2.21
CA ALA A 85 5.30 -2.04 1.60
C ALA A 85 5.34 -1.67 0.10
N ASP A 86 4.42 -2.24 -0.68
CA ASP A 86 4.20 -1.86 -2.07
C ASP A 86 3.16 -0.73 -2.16
N GLY A 87 3.44 0.28 -2.98
CA GLY A 87 2.56 1.44 -3.16
C GLY A 87 2.75 2.52 -2.09
N THR A 88 1.76 3.41 -1.97
CA THR A 88 1.85 4.58 -1.06
C THR A 88 1.50 4.21 0.38
N LEU A 89 2.12 4.85 1.37
CA LEU A 89 1.67 4.82 2.77
C LEU A 89 0.54 5.82 3.06
N ILE A 90 0.17 6.66 2.09
CA ILE A 90 -0.80 7.74 2.24
C ILE A 90 -2.18 7.26 1.80
N ARG A 91 -3.12 7.10 2.73
CA ARG A 91 -4.49 6.63 2.44
C ARG A 91 -5.42 7.74 1.95
N TRP A 92 -5.01 8.47 0.91
CA TRP A 92 -5.78 9.59 0.36
C TRP A 92 -7.16 9.18 -0.17
N MET A 93 -7.32 7.93 -0.63
CA MET A 93 -8.60 7.39 -1.13
C MET A 93 -9.69 7.31 -0.05
N LEU A 94 -9.32 7.37 1.22
CA LEU A 94 -10.28 7.42 2.32
C LEU A 94 -10.96 8.79 2.43
N ARG A 95 -10.38 9.86 1.86
CA ARG A 95 -10.96 11.19 2.01
C ARG A 95 -12.25 11.37 1.25
N GLY A 96 -13.23 11.99 1.91
CA GLY A 96 -14.49 12.38 1.30
C GLY A 96 -15.46 11.22 1.16
N MET A 97 -15.33 10.20 2.02
CA MET A 97 -16.33 9.15 2.13
C MET A 97 -17.64 9.76 2.63
N LYS A 98 -18.77 9.21 2.14
CA LYS A 98 -20.10 9.70 2.55
C LYS A 98 -20.35 9.57 4.04
N ASN A 99 -19.78 8.55 4.67
CA ASN A 99 -19.88 8.33 6.10
C ASN A 99 -18.55 8.71 6.78
N ARG A 100 -18.58 9.83 7.50
CA ARG A 100 -17.41 10.39 8.18
C ARG A 100 -16.94 9.54 9.35
N ALA A 101 -17.85 8.92 10.10
CA ALA A 101 -17.47 8.04 11.22
C ALA A 101 -16.72 6.79 10.73
N LEU A 102 -17.13 6.24 9.58
CA LEU A 102 -16.41 5.12 8.95
C LEU A 102 -15.06 5.57 8.38
N GLU A 103 -14.99 6.76 7.75
CA GLU A 103 -13.73 7.36 7.29
C GLU A 103 -12.73 7.47 8.44
N ASP A 104 -13.13 8.14 9.52
CA ASP A 104 -12.28 8.39 10.69
C ASP A 104 -11.77 7.08 11.28
N ARG A 105 -12.64 6.06 11.42
CA ARG A 105 -12.18 4.78 11.98
C ARG A 105 -11.25 3.99 11.06
N LEU A 106 -11.48 3.99 9.75
CA LEU A 106 -10.57 3.31 8.82
C LEU A 106 -9.18 3.95 8.86
N VAL A 107 -9.14 5.29 8.95
CA VAL A 107 -7.90 6.05 9.13
C VAL A 107 -7.25 5.72 10.47
N ASP A 108 -7.99 5.72 11.58
CA ASP A 108 -7.47 5.42 12.92
C ASP A 108 -6.91 4.02 13.02
N ARG A 109 -7.58 3.02 12.44
CA ARG A 109 -7.09 1.63 12.40
C ARG A 109 -5.76 1.52 11.64
N TYR A 110 -5.65 2.19 10.50
CA TYR A 110 -4.42 2.22 9.73
C TYR A 110 -3.27 2.92 10.48
N ILE A 111 -3.57 4.03 11.17
CA ILE A 111 -2.59 4.75 12.01
C ILE A 111 -2.16 3.88 13.20
N ALA A 112 -3.09 3.13 13.81
CA ALA A 112 -2.77 2.22 14.90
C ALA A 112 -1.74 1.17 14.46
N GLU A 113 -1.83 0.65 13.24
CA GLU A 113 -0.81 -0.27 12.70
C GLU A 113 0.54 0.43 12.51
N LEU A 114 0.58 1.68 12.01
CA LEU A 114 1.83 2.47 11.95
C LEU A 114 2.44 2.74 13.34
N GLU A 115 1.61 2.97 14.35
CA GLU A 115 2.07 3.15 15.73
C GLU A 115 2.73 1.88 16.29
N ARG A 116 2.27 0.68 15.90
CA ARG A 116 2.91 -0.56 16.33
C ARG A 116 4.35 -0.66 15.86
N PHE A 117 4.64 -0.30 14.61
CA PHE A 117 6.02 -0.21 14.12
C PHE A 117 6.87 0.75 14.94
N ARG A 118 6.33 1.94 15.26
CA ARG A 118 7.01 2.93 16.09
C ARG A 118 7.30 2.43 17.49
N ALA A 119 6.30 1.83 18.15
CA ALA A 119 6.42 1.31 19.50
C ALA A 119 7.45 0.18 19.62
N GLU A 120 7.57 -0.68 18.60
CA GLU A 120 8.56 -1.76 18.56
C GLU A 120 9.94 -1.34 18.02
N GLY A 121 10.03 -0.13 17.45
CA GLY A 121 11.23 0.39 16.81
C GLY A 121 11.60 -0.37 15.53
N LEU A 122 10.61 -0.67 14.68
CA LEU A 122 10.78 -1.36 13.41
C LEU A 122 10.64 -0.36 12.24
N PRO A 123 11.71 -0.09 11.46
CA PRO A 123 11.62 0.85 10.34
C PRO A 123 10.66 0.31 9.28
N VAL A 124 9.68 1.14 8.93
CA VAL A 124 8.71 0.88 7.86
C VAL A 124 8.86 1.93 6.76
N ALA A 125 8.87 1.47 5.52
CA ALA A 125 8.85 2.31 4.33
C ALA A 125 7.97 1.68 3.26
N SER A 126 7.68 2.42 2.20
CA SER A 126 7.06 1.87 1.00
C SER A 126 7.79 2.29 -0.26
N TYR A 127 7.61 1.49 -1.32
CA TYR A 127 8.21 1.72 -2.62
C TYR A 127 7.13 2.01 -3.67
N ILE A 128 7.36 3.06 -4.46
CA ILE A 128 6.49 3.46 -5.57
C ILE A 128 7.34 3.55 -6.85
N SER A 129 7.09 2.60 -7.77
CA SER A 129 7.67 2.63 -9.12
C SER A 129 7.02 3.73 -9.96
N ARG A 130 7.82 4.43 -10.78
CA ARG A 130 7.40 5.50 -11.71
C ARG A 130 6.31 6.42 -11.12
N PRO A 131 6.59 7.11 -10.00
CA PRO A 131 5.60 7.93 -9.30
C PRO A 131 5.00 8.99 -10.24
N GLY A 132 3.70 9.23 -10.10
CA GLY A 132 2.93 10.17 -10.92
C GLY A 132 2.77 11.57 -10.30
N ASN A 133 3.56 11.86 -9.27
CA ASN A 133 3.46 13.06 -8.44
C ASN A 133 4.23 14.23 -9.08
N ALA A 134 3.78 15.46 -8.77
CA ALA A 134 4.42 16.71 -9.18
C ALA A 134 4.55 17.67 -8.00
N GLU A 135 4.76 17.16 -6.78
CA GLU A 135 4.76 17.99 -5.56
C GLU A 135 5.97 18.93 -5.54
N VAL A 136 7.15 18.43 -5.91
CA VAL A 136 8.38 19.22 -5.97
C VAL A 136 8.35 20.17 -7.17
N VAL A 137 7.89 19.69 -8.33
CA VAL A 137 7.71 20.52 -9.52
C VAL A 137 6.74 21.68 -9.22
N ASN A 138 5.59 21.42 -8.60
CA ASN A 138 4.64 22.47 -8.26
C ASN A 138 5.21 23.48 -7.24
N LEU A 139 6.03 23.02 -6.28
CA LEU A 139 6.74 23.91 -5.38
C LEU A 139 7.73 24.82 -6.14
N LEU A 140 8.45 24.28 -7.13
CA LEU A 140 9.34 25.06 -8.00
C LEU A 140 8.55 26.07 -8.84
N ARG A 141 7.43 25.66 -9.44
CA ARG A 141 6.54 26.56 -10.20
C ARG A 141 6.07 27.74 -9.34
N PHE A 142 5.64 27.45 -8.11
CA PHE A 142 5.25 28.47 -7.15
C PHE A 142 6.41 29.42 -6.81
N HIS A 143 7.61 28.88 -6.59
CA HIS A 143 8.80 29.69 -6.31
C HIS A 143 9.21 30.59 -7.49
N LEU A 144 9.09 30.09 -8.73
CA LEU A 144 9.37 30.82 -9.95
C LEU A 144 8.29 31.86 -10.29
N GLY A 145 7.16 31.86 -9.59
CA GLY A 145 6.05 32.76 -9.85
C GLY A 145 5.36 32.48 -11.19
N GLU A 146 5.34 31.21 -11.63
CA GLU A 146 4.62 30.83 -12.85
C GLU A 146 3.12 31.15 -12.71
N ASP A 147 2.57 31.84 -13.71
CA ASP A 147 1.14 32.10 -13.79
C ASP A 147 0.40 30.82 -14.21
N GLU A 148 -0.61 30.43 -13.42
CA GLU A 148 -1.45 29.26 -13.70
C GLU A 148 -2.31 29.45 -14.96
N ASP A 149 -2.71 30.70 -15.24
CA ASP A 149 -3.63 31.08 -16.32
C ASP A 149 -2.89 31.43 -17.62
N GLN A 150 -1.61 31.81 -17.53
CA GLN A 150 -0.78 32.20 -18.67
C GLN A 150 0.61 31.52 -18.63
N PRO A 151 0.69 30.21 -18.93
CA PRO A 151 1.97 29.51 -18.95
C PRO A 151 2.88 30.09 -20.05
N THR A 152 4.13 30.36 -19.70
CA THR A 152 5.20 30.71 -20.64
C THR A 152 5.75 29.44 -21.31
N ASP A 153 6.53 29.60 -22.39
CA ASP A 153 7.16 28.47 -23.09
C ASP A 153 8.11 27.65 -22.20
N ASP A 154 8.68 28.28 -21.17
CA ASP A 154 9.58 27.64 -20.20
C ASP A 154 8.85 27.04 -18.97
N THR A 155 7.53 26.93 -19.01
CA THR A 155 6.74 26.42 -17.87
C THR A 155 7.11 24.99 -17.51
N LEU A 156 7.17 24.69 -16.22
CA LEU A 156 7.31 23.33 -15.71
C LEU A 156 5.96 22.59 -15.62
N ARG A 157 4.86 23.21 -16.06
CA ARG A 157 3.52 22.62 -16.04
C ARG A 157 3.48 21.29 -16.80
N GLY A 158 2.93 20.27 -16.15
CA GLY A 158 2.83 18.91 -16.71
C GLY A 158 4.08 18.06 -16.55
N LEU A 159 5.20 18.62 -16.08
CA LEU A 159 6.33 17.82 -15.62
C LEU A 159 6.00 17.15 -14.29
N LEU A 160 6.53 15.94 -14.13
CA LEU A 160 6.41 15.15 -12.92
C LEU A 160 7.74 15.19 -12.18
N ASP A 161 7.69 14.98 -10.86
CA ASP A 161 8.89 14.94 -10.03
C ASP A 161 9.90 13.90 -10.53
N ARG A 162 9.41 12.77 -11.07
CA ARG A 162 10.29 11.76 -11.68
C ARG A 162 11.10 12.29 -12.87
N HIS A 163 10.55 13.19 -13.69
CA HIS A 163 11.28 13.78 -14.83
C HIS A 163 12.35 14.74 -14.34
N LEU A 164 12.04 15.53 -13.30
CA LEU A 164 13.01 16.40 -12.64
C LEU A 164 14.19 15.59 -12.10
N PHE A 165 13.91 14.57 -11.28
CA PHE A 165 14.95 13.77 -10.62
C PHE A 165 15.68 12.83 -11.58
N GLU A 166 15.07 12.46 -12.70
CA GLU A 166 15.75 11.79 -13.81
C GLU A 166 16.85 12.66 -14.41
N ALA A 167 16.60 13.96 -14.54
CA ALA A 167 17.56 14.91 -15.11
C ALA A 167 18.67 15.32 -14.14
N VAL A 168 18.38 15.41 -12.83
CA VAL A 168 19.32 16.00 -11.86
C VAL A 168 20.05 15.00 -10.96
N LEU A 169 19.51 13.79 -10.74
CA LEU A 169 20.17 12.80 -9.88
C LEU A 169 21.04 11.85 -10.70
N PRO A 170 22.29 11.58 -10.26
CA PRO A 170 23.06 10.43 -10.74
C PRO A 170 22.38 9.11 -10.38
N VAL A 171 22.57 8.07 -11.19
CA VAL A 171 22.12 6.71 -10.86
C VAL A 171 22.72 6.24 -9.54
N GLY A 172 21.89 5.68 -8.66
CA GLY A 172 22.26 5.27 -7.30
C GLY A 172 22.17 6.38 -6.25
N ALA A 173 21.84 7.62 -6.64
CA ALA A 173 21.65 8.72 -5.70
C ALA A 173 20.17 8.89 -5.31
N ARG A 174 19.96 9.40 -4.10
CA ARG A 174 18.65 9.85 -3.62
C ARG A 174 18.56 11.37 -3.51
N SER A 175 17.36 11.91 -3.62
CA SER A 175 17.05 13.30 -3.29
C SER A 175 17.13 13.57 -1.78
N ALA A 176 16.94 14.84 -1.41
CA ALA A 176 16.57 15.21 -0.06
C ALA A 176 15.21 14.60 0.34
N LEU A 177 14.89 14.65 1.63
CA LEU A 177 13.57 14.31 2.15
C LEU A 177 12.61 15.47 1.93
N PHE A 178 11.41 15.14 1.47
CA PHE A 178 10.27 16.03 1.33
C PHE A 178 9.14 15.58 2.25
N ALA A 179 8.27 16.49 2.62
CA ALA A 179 7.03 16.19 3.34
C ALA A 179 5.86 16.22 2.37
N SER A 180 4.95 15.25 2.46
CA SER A 180 3.77 15.20 1.59
C SER A 180 2.76 16.26 1.96
N GLY A 181 2.29 16.99 0.94
CA GLY A 181 1.23 18.00 1.08
C GLY A 181 -0.18 17.42 1.21
N SER A 182 -0.33 16.10 1.27
CA SER A 182 -1.64 15.47 1.32
C SER A 182 -2.37 15.75 2.64
N ARG A 183 -3.54 16.39 2.56
CA ARG A 183 -4.35 16.79 3.74
C ARG A 183 -4.82 15.63 4.61
N ILE A 184 -4.85 14.39 4.08
CA ILE A 184 -5.18 13.21 4.93
C ILE A 184 -4.14 13.04 6.05
N LEU A 185 -2.88 13.46 5.83
CA LEU A 185 -1.80 13.32 6.80
C LEU A 185 -1.97 14.20 8.04
N GLU A 186 -2.89 15.18 8.02
CA GLU A 186 -3.28 15.92 9.22
C GLU A 186 -3.88 14.98 10.28
N HIS A 187 -4.52 13.88 9.86
CA HIS A 187 -5.15 12.90 10.77
C HIS A 187 -4.13 11.92 11.34
N TYR A 188 -2.98 11.73 10.66
CA TYR A 188 -1.94 10.79 11.07
C TYR A 188 -1.16 11.28 12.30
N GLY A 189 -1.23 12.58 12.58
CA GLY A 189 -0.46 13.22 13.63
C GLY A 189 1.00 13.45 13.23
N PRO A 190 1.77 14.14 14.09
CA PRO A 190 3.10 14.65 13.74
C PRO A 190 4.13 13.53 13.48
N HIS A 191 4.07 12.44 14.25
CA HIS A 191 5.03 11.33 14.14
C HIS A 191 4.84 10.46 12.90
N HIS A 192 3.58 10.30 12.47
CA HIS A 192 3.23 9.47 11.32
C HIS A 192 3.03 10.26 10.04
N HIS A 193 3.32 11.56 10.06
CA HIS A 193 3.35 12.36 8.84
C HIS A 193 4.34 11.74 7.86
N ILE A 194 3.88 11.43 6.64
CA ILE A 194 4.68 10.71 5.65
C ILE A 194 5.65 11.67 4.96
N LEU A 195 6.93 11.34 5.08
CA LEU A 195 8.02 11.92 4.31
C LEU A 195 8.35 11.01 3.13
N TYR A 196 9.08 11.55 2.16
CA TYR A 196 9.53 10.77 1.02
C TYR A 196 10.84 11.29 0.44
N PHE A 197 11.56 10.43 -0.26
CA PHE A 197 12.65 10.81 -1.16
C PHE A 197 12.52 10.07 -2.48
N TYR A 198 13.13 10.62 -3.52
CA TYR A 198 13.26 9.97 -4.81
C TYR A 198 14.62 9.28 -4.93
N VAL A 199 14.68 8.14 -5.61
CA VAL A 199 15.93 7.42 -5.91
C VAL A 199 16.04 7.27 -7.42
N ARG A 200 17.21 7.62 -7.97
CA ARG A 200 17.51 7.37 -9.38
C ARG A 200 18.03 5.95 -9.55
N LEU A 201 17.25 5.13 -10.24
CA LEU A 201 17.61 3.77 -10.64
C LEU A 201 18.08 3.78 -12.11
N PRO A 202 18.67 2.69 -12.62
CA PRO A 202 19.15 2.64 -14.00
C PRO A 202 18.05 2.88 -15.06
N HIS A 203 16.81 2.47 -14.77
CA HIS A 203 15.71 2.48 -15.73
C HIS A 203 14.49 3.31 -15.29
N GLU A 204 14.52 3.87 -14.08
CA GLU A 204 13.43 4.70 -13.57
C GLU A 204 13.87 5.63 -12.43
N VAL A 205 12.97 6.50 -12.01
CA VAL A 205 13.03 7.15 -10.69
C VAL A 205 11.93 6.55 -9.85
N ALA A 206 12.28 6.04 -8.67
CA ALA A 206 11.33 5.54 -7.69
C ALA A 206 11.11 6.55 -6.58
N ARG A 207 9.96 6.47 -5.89
CA ARG A 207 9.69 7.22 -4.66
C ARG A 207 9.63 6.24 -3.50
N VAL A 208 10.37 6.55 -2.43
CA VAL A 208 10.34 5.82 -1.17
C VAL A 208 9.64 6.69 -0.15
N GLU A 209 8.56 6.17 0.44
CA GLU A 209 7.81 6.86 1.50
C GLU A 209 8.11 6.25 2.86
N LEU A 210 8.14 7.08 3.91
CA LEU A 210 8.43 6.66 5.27
C LEU A 210 7.78 7.62 6.28
N PRO A 211 7.31 7.15 7.44
CA PRO A 211 6.87 8.03 8.51
C PRO A 211 8.00 8.94 9.02
N ARG A 212 7.66 10.15 9.46
CA ARG A 212 8.61 11.11 10.04
C ARG A 212 9.49 10.48 11.13
N TRP A 213 8.89 9.71 12.03
CA TRP A 213 9.64 9.08 13.13
C TRP A 213 10.76 8.13 12.66
N VAL A 214 10.61 7.51 11.47
CA VAL A 214 11.65 6.67 10.85
C VAL A 214 12.81 7.53 10.34
N ALA A 215 12.50 8.68 9.74
CA ALA A 215 13.51 9.61 9.24
C ALA A 215 14.32 10.30 10.34
N GLU A 216 13.77 10.41 11.55
CA GLU A 216 14.43 10.98 12.73
C GLU A 216 15.45 10.03 13.37
N GLN A 217 15.41 8.73 13.04
CA GLN A 217 16.38 7.76 13.53
C GLN A 217 17.68 7.81 12.73
N ALA A 218 18.80 7.89 13.45
CA ALA A 218 20.12 7.99 12.85
C ALA A 218 20.42 6.77 11.96
N GLY A 219 20.81 7.02 10.70
CA GLY A 219 21.22 5.99 9.74
C GLY A 219 20.08 5.20 9.09
N TRP A 220 18.83 5.34 9.52
CA TRP A 220 17.72 4.56 8.97
C TRP A 220 17.34 4.96 7.54
N VAL A 221 17.43 6.25 7.21
CA VAL A 221 17.22 6.71 5.83
C VAL A 221 18.28 6.16 4.88
N ASP A 222 19.53 6.07 5.34
CA ASP A 222 20.63 5.52 4.55
C ASP A 222 20.54 3.99 4.43
N LEU A 223 20.09 3.31 5.49
CA LEU A 223 19.75 1.88 5.44
C LEU A 223 18.64 1.61 4.41
N LEU A 224 17.54 2.36 4.47
CA LEU A 224 16.43 2.25 3.51
C LEU A 224 16.92 2.47 2.07
N HIS A 225 17.74 3.49 1.86
CA HIS A 225 18.32 3.76 0.55
C HIS A 225 19.17 2.59 0.04
N GLY A 226 20.08 2.07 0.86
CA GLY A 226 20.93 0.94 0.51
C GLY A 226 20.14 -0.33 0.21
N VAL A 227 19.15 -0.67 1.07
CA VAL A 227 18.28 -1.83 0.87
C VAL A 227 17.47 -1.71 -0.41
N VAL A 228 16.92 -0.53 -0.72
CA VAL A 228 16.16 -0.33 -1.96
C VAL A 228 17.03 -0.53 -3.20
N LEU A 229 18.26 0.00 -3.21
CA LEU A 229 19.18 -0.19 -4.34
C LEU A 229 19.50 -1.68 -4.56
N ASP A 230 19.83 -2.38 -3.49
CA ASP A 230 20.19 -3.80 -3.54
C ASP A 230 19.00 -4.69 -3.93
N GLU A 231 17.81 -4.44 -3.38
CA GLU A 231 16.59 -5.17 -3.76
C GLU A 231 16.21 -4.96 -5.23
N VAL A 232 16.38 -3.74 -5.75
CA VAL A 232 16.11 -3.41 -7.15
C VAL A 232 17.12 -4.08 -8.08
N GLU A 233 18.39 -4.12 -7.69
CA GLU A 233 19.43 -4.82 -8.46
C GLU A 233 19.11 -6.33 -8.55
N LYS A 234 18.71 -6.94 -7.41
CA LYS A 234 18.32 -8.36 -7.36
C LYS A 234 17.04 -8.67 -8.13
N GLY A 235 16.10 -7.73 -8.20
CA GLY A 235 14.79 -7.90 -8.82
C GLY A 235 14.67 -7.31 -10.24
N ASP A 236 15.79 -7.05 -10.91
CA ASP A 236 15.86 -6.57 -12.30
C ASP A 236 15.03 -5.30 -12.56
N GLY A 237 15.20 -4.29 -11.68
CA GLY A 237 14.56 -2.97 -11.85
C GLY A 237 13.34 -2.73 -10.96
N TYR A 238 12.95 -3.69 -10.11
CA TYR A 238 11.94 -3.52 -9.06
C TYR A 238 12.36 -4.33 -7.81
N PRO A 239 12.02 -3.93 -6.57
CA PRO A 239 12.43 -4.67 -5.38
C PRO A 239 12.02 -6.14 -5.44
N MET A 240 12.99 -7.05 -5.39
CA MET A 240 12.76 -8.49 -5.49
C MET A 240 11.73 -8.98 -4.46
N ILE A 241 11.84 -8.55 -3.20
CA ILE A 241 10.90 -8.94 -2.14
C ILE A 241 9.44 -8.55 -2.44
N LEU A 242 9.23 -7.39 -3.07
CA LEU A 242 7.89 -6.91 -3.42
C LEU A 242 7.38 -7.66 -4.66
N SER A 243 8.25 -7.95 -5.63
CA SER A 243 7.88 -8.75 -6.81
C SER A 243 7.39 -10.14 -6.40
N GLU A 244 8.17 -10.82 -5.56
CA GLU A 244 7.83 -12.15 -5.02
C GLU A 244 6.53 -12.12 -4.21
N ALA A 245 6.27 -11.03 -3.48
CA ALA A 245 5.01 -10.86 -2.76
C ALA A 245 3.84 -10.67 -3.74
N HIS A 246 4.01 -9.88 -4.81
CA HIS A 246 2.99 -9.58 -5.80
C HIS A 246 2.63 -10.77 -6.69
N GLU A 247 3.61 -11.45 -7.29
CA GLU A 247 3.39 -12.62 -8.17
C GLU A 247 2.59 -13.72 -7.47
N ARG A 248 2.80 -13.83 -6.16
CA ARG A 248 2.12 -14.79 -5.32
C ARG A 248 0.76 -14.25 -4.89
N ALA A 249 0.60 -12.97 -4.56
CA ALA A 249 -0.67 -12.38 -4.12
C ALA A 249 -1.81 -12.46 -5.15
N VAL A 250 -1.50 -12.62 -6.44
CA VAL A 250 -2.49 -12.80 -7.51
C VAL A 250 -3.35 -14.04 -7.26
N VAL A 251 -4.61 -13.83 -6.86
CA VAL A 251 -5.63 -14.88 -6.86
C VAL A 251 -5.95 -15.22 -8.31
N ARG A 252 -5.47 -16.37 -8.78
CA ARG A 252 -5.67 -16.78 -10.17
C ARG A 252 -7.16 -17.00 -10.45
N ALA A 253 -7.59 -16.79 -11.69
CA ALA A 253 -8.99 -16.96 -12.07
C ALA A 253 -9.57 -18.34 -11.70
N GLN A 254 -8.73 -19.39 -11.76
CA GLN A 254 -9.08 -20.75 -11.37
C GLN A 254 -9.26 -20.91 -9.85
N GLU A 255 -8.46 -20.20 -9.04
CA GLU A 255 -8.59 -20.19 -7.57
C GLU A 255 -9.86 -19.45 -7.15
N LYS A 256 -10.18 -18.35 -7.85
CA LYS A 256 -11.44 -17.63 -7.69
C LYS A 256 -12.65 -18.51 -8.02
N GLU A 257 -12.61 -19.27 -9.12
CA GLU A 257 -13.67 -20.21 -9.50
C GLU A 257 -13.78 -21.39 -8.51
N LEU A 258 -12.66 -21.92 -8.01
CA LEU A 258 -12.66 -22.93 -6.97
C LEU A 258 -13.25 -22.40 -5.65
N PHE A 259 -12.89 -21.19 -5.24
CA PHE A 259 -13.45 -20.52 -4.06
C PHE A 259 -14.98 -20.43 -4.15
N TYR A 260 -15.52 -19.91 -5.27
CA TYR A 260 -16.97 -19.81 -5.43
C TYR A 260 -17.65 -21.18 -5.48
N ARG A 261 -17.03 -22.22 -6.09
CA ARG A 261 -17.58 -23.58 -6.05
C ARG A 261 -17.62 -24.17 -4.64
N ILE A 262 -16.60 -23.94 -3.81
CA ILE A 262 -16.59 -24.39 -2.41
C ILE A 262 -17.66 -23.65 -1.62
N LEU A 263 -17.77 -22.33 -1.81
CA LEU A 263 -18.80 -21.52 -1.16
C LEU A 263 -20.21 -21.99 -1.55
N GLU A 264 -20.47 -22.20 -2.84
CA GLU A 264 -21.74 -22.75 -3.34
C GLU A 264 -22.07 -24.11 -2.72
N ARG A 265 -21.07 -25.01 -2.63
CA ARG A 265 -21.26 -26.34 -2.04
C ARG A 265 -21.58 -26.28 -0.54
N GLN A 266 -20.91 -25.40 0.21
CA GLN A 266 -21.16 -25.21 1.64
C GLN A 266 -22.52 -24.58 1.91
N MET A 267 -22.93 -23.59 1.10
CA MET A 267 -24.25 -22.97 1.20
C MET A 267 -25.36 -23.97 0.87
N HIS A 268 -25.16 -24.79 -0.16
CA HIS A 268 -26.09 -25.86 -0.53
C HIS A 268 -26.20 -26.93 0.57
N HIS A 269 -25.11 -27.28 1.26
CA HIS A 269 -25.13 -28.18 2.41
C HIS A 269 -25.87 -27.58 3.62
N ALA A 270 -25.81 -26.26 3.80
CA ALA A 270 -26.49 -25.53 4.87
C ALA A 270 -27.96 -25.19 4.56
N GLY A 271 -28.49 -25.59 3.38
CA GLY A 271 -29.86 -25.28 2.97
C GLY A 271 -30.10 -23.80 2.61
N ILE A 272 -29.03 -23.03 2.42
CA ILE A 272 -29.09 -21.61 2.08
C ILE A 272 -28.96 -21.48 0.56
N ALA A 273 -29.90 -20.78 -0.09
CA ALA A 273 -29.81 -20.51 -1.52
C ALA A 273 -28.51 -19.73 -1.83
N ALA A 274 -27.71 -20.24 -2.77
CA ALA A 274 -26.47 -19.59 -3.18
C ALA A 274 -26.75 -18.17 -3.72
N PRO A 275 -25.89 -17.18 -3.44
CA PRO A 275 -26.05 -15.84 -3.97
C PRO A 275 -26.00 -15.92 -5.49
N SER A 276 -27.00 -15.35 -6.17
CA SER A 276 -27.03 -15.31 -7.62
C SER A 276 -25.80 -14.56 -8.12
N LEU A 277 -24.87 -15.30 -8.75
CA LEU A 277 -23.83 -14.73 -9.58
C LEU A 277 -24.52 -13.75 -10.55
N SER A 278 -24.16 -12.47 -10.42
CA SER A 278 -24.69 -11.35 -11.21
C SER A 278 -24.99 -11.79 -12.64
N ALA A 279 -26.19 -11.48 -13.14
CA ALA A 279 -26.72 -11.82 -14.47
C ALA A 279 -25.80 -11.46 -15.66
N LYS A 280 -24.66 -10.78 -15.43
CA LYS A 280 -23.61 -10.50 -16.41
C LYS A 280 -22.67 -11.68 -16.68
N SER A 281 -22.48 -12.65 -15.78
CA SER A 281 -21.63 -13.83 -16.04
C SER A 281 -22.38 -14.95 -16.78
N ALA A 282 -23.70 -15.07 -16.56
CA ALA A 282 -24.56 -16.04 -17.25
C ALA A 282 -24.68 -15.76 -18.76
N SER A 283 -24.63 -14.49 -19.17
CA SER A 283 -24.71 -14.08 -20.59
C SER A 283 -23.51 -14.53 -21.45
N LYS A 284 -22.37 -14.89 -20.84
CA LYS A 284 -21.18 -15.40 -21.56
C LYS A 284 -21.11 -16.94 -21.65
N ARG A 285 -22.07 -17.67 -21.06
CA ARG A 285 -22.11 -19.15 -21.08
C ARG A 285 -23.21 -19.74 -21.97
N ALA A 286 -24.00 -18.92 -22.66
CA ALA A 286 -24.91 -19.42 -23.69
C ALA A 286 -24.12 -19.58 -25.02
N PRO A 287 -24.07 -20.78 -25.62
CA PRO A 287 -23.60 -20.91 -26.99
C PRO A 287 -24.52 -20.10 -27.89
N ARG A 288 -23.94 -19.21 -28.72
CA ARG A 288 -24.67 -18.59 -29.82
C ARG A 288 -25.10 -19.71 -30.76
N ILE A 289 -26.41 -19.99 -30.80
CA ILE A 289 -27.04 -20.61 -31.97
C ILE A 289 -27.24 -19.50 -33.01
#